data_AF-A0AAV2MX92-F1
#
_entry.id   AF-A0AAV2MX92-F1
#
_cell.length_a   1.000
_cell.length_b   1.000
_cell.length_c   1.000
_cell.angle_alpha   90.00
_cell.angle_beta   90.00
_cell.angle_gamma   90.00
#
_symmetry.space_group_name_H-M   'P 1'
#
loop_
_entity.id
_entity.type
_entity.pdbx_description
1 polymer ?
#
loop_
_entity_poly.entity_id
_entity_poly.type
_entity_poly.pdbx_seq_one_letter_code
_entity_poly.pdbx_strand_id
1 'polypeptide(L)'
;MEELLLRRQWQIHLSKASLPGIRTRNAIRPILDEWLDRKSGSIVFHLTQLLSGHGCFNAYLYKIRKVEDPACSHCGGGPDRAEHTLVDCAAWANEREDLDK
;
A
#
# COMPACT_ATOMS: atom_id res chain seq x y z
N MET A 1 -16.76 21.30 -14.05
CA MET A 1 -17.31 21.77 -12.75
C MET A 1 -17.76 20.58 -11.90
N GLU A 2 -18.57 19.68 -12.44
CA GLU A 2 -19.07 18.47 -11.75
C GLU A 2 -17.97 17.51 -11.30
N GLU A 3 -16.98 17.24 -12.16
CA GLU A 3 -15.85 16.37 -11.83
C GLU A 3 -15.00 16.88 -10.66
N LEU A 4 -14.68 18.18 -10.65
CA LEU A 4 -13.95 18.82 -9.55
C LEU A 4 -14.73 18.75 -8.23
N LEU A 5 -16.07 18.84 -8.30
CA LEU A 5 -16.92 18.69 -7.12
C LEU A 5 -16.88 17.25 -6.59
N LEU A 6 -16.97 16.27 -7.49
CA LEU A 6 -16.90 14.85 -7.14
C LEU A 6 -15.55 14.47 -6.51
N ARG A 7 -14.43 14.93 -7.08
CA ARG A 7 -13.08 14.72 -6.53
C ARG A 7 -12.96 15.28 -5.11
N ARG A 8 -13.45 16.51 -4.88
CA ARG A 8 -13.49 17.12 -3.54
C ARG A 8 -14.34 16.33 -2.56
N GLN A 9 -15.52 15.85 -2.97
CA GLN A 9 -16.37 15.02 -2.12
C GLN A 9 -15.67 13.72 -1.71
N TRP A 10 -14.99 13.06 -2.65
CA TRP A 10 -14.20 11.87 -2.35
C TRP A 10 -13.03 12.16 -1.41
N GLN A 11 -12.31 13.25 -1.61
CA GLN A 11 -11.23 13.67 -0.73
C GLN A 11 -11.69 13.83 0.72
N ILE A 12 -12.85 14.47 0.92
CA ILE A 12 -13.48 14.65 2.23
C ILE A 12 -13.96 13.30 2.77
N HIS A 13 -14.66 12.49 1.97
CA HIS A 13 -15.16 11.19 2.39
C HIS A 13 -14.03 10.29 2.89
N LEU A 14 -12.96 10.14 2.09
CA LEU A 14 -11.80 9.32 2.40
C LEU A 14 -11.00 9.84 3.59
N SER A 15 -11.26 11.04 4.11
CA SER A 15 -10.61 11.57 5.32
C SER A 15 -11.21 11.04 6.62
N LYS A 16 -12.43 10.49 6.59
CA LYS A 16 -13.17 10.05 7.79
C LYS A 16 -12.46 8.89 8.50
N ALA A 17 -12.05 9.08 9.75
CA ALA A 17 -11.27 8.09 10.52
C ALA A 17 -12.00 6.74 10.70
N SER A 18 -13.34 6.75 10.77
CA SER A 18 -14.17 5.55 10.98
C SER A 18 -14.26 4.62 9.78
N LEU A 19 -13.80 5.03 8.59
CA LEU A 19 -13.88 4.20 7.40
C LEU A 19 -12.83 3.07 7.42
N PRO A 20 -13.18 1.87 6.91
CA PRO A 20 -12.23 0.78 6.75
C PRO A 20 -11.15 1.12 5.71
N GLY A 21 -10.15 0.24 5.57
CA GLY A 21 -9.11 0.40 4.55
C GLY A 21 -8.16 1.57 4.82
N ILE A 22 -7.87 1.86 6.09
CA ILE A 22 -7.01 2.97 6.52
C ILE A 22 -5.70 3.03 5.73
N ARG A 23 -5.04 1.89 5.50
CA ARG A 23 -3.80 1.82 4.70
C ARG A 23 -4.00 2.36 3.28
N THR A 24 -4.93 1.77 2.53
CA THR A 24 -5.23 2.16 1.15
C THR A 24 -5.63 3.63 1.06
N ARG A 25 -6.45 4.10 2.01
CA ARG A 25 -6.87 5.50 2.10
C ARG A 25 -5.70 6.43 2.37
N ASN A 26 -4.82 6.09 3.32
CA ASN A 26 -3.65 6.90 3.64
C ASN A 26 -2.64 6.94 2.50
N ALA A 27 -2.53 5.88 1.71
CA ALA A 27 -1.66 5.83 0.54
C ALA A 27 -2.21 6.65 -0.64
N ILE A 28 -3.50 6.53 -0.94
CA ILE A 28 -4.09 7.12 -2.15
C ILE A 28 -4.60 8.55 -1.93
N ARG A 29 -5.26 8.83 -0.80
CA ARG A 29 -5.90 10.15 -0.57
C ARG A 29 -4.96 11.34 -0.77
N PRO A 30 -3.69 11.32 -0.31
CA PRO A 30 -2.79 12.46 -0.52
C PRO A 30 -2.53 12.78 -2.01
N ILE A 31 -2.63 11.76 -2.86
CA ILE A 31 -2.35 11.80 -4.30
C ILE A 31 -3.59 11.46 -5.13
N LEU A 32 -4.79 11.72 -4.60
CA LEU A 32 -6.04 11.21 -5.20
C LEU A 32 -6.23 11.68 -6.64
N ASP A 33 -5.93 12.94 -6.93
CA ASP A 33 -6.09 13.49 -8.28
C ASP A 33 -5.14 12.81 -9.28
N GLU A 34 -3.85 12.72 -8.94
CA GLU A 34 -2.84 12.01 -9.73
C GLU A 34 -3.21 10.53 -9.94
N TRP A 35 -3.75 9.89 -8.90
CA TRP A 35 -4.22 8.51 -8.94
C TRP A 35 -5.42 8.34 -9.87
N LEU A 36 -6.32 9.32 -9.96
CA LEU A 36 -7.46 9.30 -10.87
C LEU A 36 -7.04 9.61 -12.31
N ASP A 37 -6.04 10.48 -12.49
CA ASP A 37 -5.56 10.94 -13.80
C ASP A 37 -4.55 10.00 -14.48
N ARG A 38 -4.14 8.94 -13.79
CA ARG A 38 -3.20 7.96 -14.34
C ARG A 38 -3.72 7.32 -15.63
N LYS A 39 -2.79 7.09 -16.57
CA LYS A 39 -3.09 6.48 -17.89
C LYS A 39 -3.61 5.03 -17.82
N SER A 40 -3.33 4.31 -16.74
CA SER A 40 -3.71 2.91 -16.53
C SER A 40 -4.44 2.74 -15.20
N GLY A 41 -5.71 2.32 -15.26
CA GLY A 41 -6.60 2.23 -14.09
C GLY A 41 -6.58 0.89 -13.35
N SER A 42 -6.02 -0.16 -13.94
CA SER A 42 -6.01 -1.50 -13.33
C SER A 42 -4.93 -1.59 -12.25
N ILE A 43 -5.28 -2.22 -11.13
CA ILE A 43 -4.32 -2.58 -10.09
C ILE A 43 -3.88 -4.02 -10.33
N VAL A 44 -2.56 -4.25 -10.36
CA VAL A 44 -2.01 -5.60 -10.46
C VAL A 44 -2.10 -6.33 -9.12
N PHE A 45 -1.96 -7.66 -9.15
CA PHE A 45 -2.03 -8.52 -7.97
C PHE A 45 -1.14 -8.02 -6.81
N HIS A 46 0.14 -7.77 -7.07
CA HIS A 46 1.08 -7.32 -6.04
C HIS A 46 0.76 -5.91 -5.52
N LEU A 47 0.33 -4.99 -6.39
CA LEU A 47 -0.08 -3.64 -5.96
C LEU A 47 -1.30 -3.70 -5.04
N THR A 48 -2.25 -4.60 -5.31
CA THR A 48 -3.42 -4.81 -4.45
C THR A 48 -3.02 -5.31 -3.07
N GLN A 49 -2.10 -6.27 -3.02
CA GLN A 49 -1.56 -6.80 -1.76
C GLN A 49 -0.82 -5.72 -0.98
N LEU A 50 -0.01 -4.91 -1.66
CA LEU A 50 0.72 -3.79 -1.09
C LEU A 50 -0.20 -2.73 -0.48
N LEU A 51 -1.26 -2.34 -1.19
CA LEU A 51 -2.23 -1.33 -0.75
C LEU A 51 -3.12 -1.81 0.40
N SER A 52 -3.37 -3.11 0.48
CA SER A 52 -4.14 -3.71 1.57
C SER A 52 -3.27 -4.11 2.76
N GLY A 53 -1.97 -4.31 2.56
CA GLY A 53 -1.07 -4.92 3.53
C GLY A 53 -1.40 -6.40 3.79
N HIS A 54 -2.12 -7.03 2.86
CA HIS A 54 -2.54 -8.44 2.93
C HIS A 54 -1.79 -9.28 1.90
N GLY A 55 -2.03 -10.59 1.91
CA GLY A 55 -1.52 -11.50 0.88
C GLY A 55 -0.20 -12.14 1.28
N CYS A 56 0.87 -11.88 0.53
CA CYS A 56 2.15 -12.60 0.66
C CYS A 56 3.02 -12.16 1.85
N PHE A 57 2.64 -11.10 2.56
CA PHE A 57 3.41 -10.56 3.68
C PHE A 57 3.37 -11.50 4.89
N ASN A 58 4.54 -11.94 5.40
CA ASN A 58 4.57 -12.86 6.55
C ASN A 58 3.89 -12.27 7.79
N ALA A 59 3.91 -10.95 7.99
CA ALA A 59 3.14 -10.34 9.09
C ALA A 59 1.63 -10.58 8.96
N TYR A 60 1.09 -10.57 7.73
CA TYR A 60 -0.31 -10.89 7.47
C TYR A 60 -0.56 -12.40 7.59
N LEU A 61 0.29 -13.23 6.98
CA LEU A 61 0.16 -14.69 7.04
C LEU A 61 0.24 -15.21 8.48
N TYR A 62 1.10 -14.63 9.31
CA TYR A 62 1.21 -14.94 10.72
C TYR A 62 -0.08 -14.59 11.48
N LYS A 63 -0.65 -13.40 11.22
CA LYS A 63 -1.93 -12.97 11.80
C LYS A 63 -3.06 -13.96 11.51
N ILE A 64 -3.09 -14.58 10.32
CA ILE A 64 -4.08 -15.59 9.93
C ILE A 64 -3.61 -17.04 10.18
N ARG A 65 -2.51 -17.22 10.94
CA ARG A 65 -1.95 -18.52 11.35
C ARG A 65 -1.57 -19.43 10.17
N LYS A 66 -1.04 -18.84 9.09
CA LYS A 66 -0.52 -19.57 7.92
C LYS A 66 0.99 -19.75 7.94
N VAL A 67 1.70 -18.98 8.77
CA VAL A 67 3.12 -19.14 9.05
C VAL A 67 3.37 -18.98 10.56
N GLU A 68 4.48 -19.49 11.05
CA GLU A 68 4.86 -19.46 12.48
C GLU A 68 5.65 -18.21 12.86
N ASP A 69 6.25 -17.52 11.88
CA ASP A 69 7.11 -16.35 12.10
C ASP A 69 6.68 -15.19 11.19
N PRO A 70 6.41 -13.99 11.74
CA PRO A 70 6.12 -12.81 10.92
C PRO A 70 7.33 -12.17 10.24
N ALA A 71 8.56 -12.60 10.51
CA ALA A 71 9.79 -11.98 10.00
C ALA A 71 9.90 -11.99 8.47
N CYS A 72 10.63 -11.02 7.92
CA CYS A 72 10.88 -10.94 6.49
C CYS A 72 11.82 -12.03 6.00
N SER A 73 11.34 -12.88 5.09
CA SER A 73 12.13 -13.94 4.47
C SER A 73 13.30 -13.43 3.62
N HIS A 74 13.26 -12.16 3.20
CA HIS A 74 14.26 -11.59 2.29
C HIS A 74 15.47 -11.02 3.02
N CYS A 75 15.26 -10.31 4.13
CA CYS A 75 16.34 -9.65 4.87
C CYS A 75 16.59 -10.25 6.27
N GLY A 76 15.71 -11.14 6.74
CA GLY A 76 15.77 -11.69 8.11
C GLY A 76 15.51 -10.65 9.21
N GLY A 77 15.07 -9.44 8.85
CA GLY A 77 14.82 -8.33 9.76
C GLY A 77 13.46 -8.40 10.45
N GLY A 78 12.88 -7.22 10.71
CA GLY A 78 11.59 -7.09 11.39
C GLY A 78 10.40 -7.75 10.68
N PRO A 79 9.18 -7.62 11.23
CA PRO A 79 7.97 -8.20 10.64
C PRO A 79 7.79 -7.77 9.19
N ASP A 80 7.53 -8.73 8.33
CA ASP A 80 7.30 -8.54 6.90
C ASP A 80 5.95 -7.87 6.65
N ARG A 81 5.94 -6.55 6.76
CA ARG A 81 4.79 -5.71 6.42
C ARG A 81 5.00 -5.10 5.04
N ALA A 82 3.93 -4.68 4.41
CA ALA A 82 4.03 -3.95 3.14
C ALA A 82 4.88 -2.67 3.27
N GLU A 83 4.88 -1.96 4.41
CA GLU A 83 5.81 -0.84 4.66
C GLU A 83 7.26 -1.30 4.69
N HIS A 84 7.54 -2.43 5.35
CA HIS A 84 8.89 -2.97 5.42
C HIS A 84 9.44 -3.23 4.02
N THR A 85 8.67 -3.89 3.15
CA THR A 85 9.08 -4.11 1.75
C THR A 85 9.35 -2.79 1.00
N LEU A 86 8.46 -1.80 1.16
CA LEU A 86 8.54 -0.54 0.40
C LEU A 86 9.56 0.47 0.90
N VAL A 87 9.97 0.40 2.16
CA VAL A 87 10.75 1.49 2.77
C VAL A 87 12.02 0.96 3.40
N ASP A 88 11.92 -0.15 4.16
CA ASP A 88 12.97 -0.53 5.11
C ASP A 88 13.82 -1.72 4.64
N CYS A 89 13.26 -2.59 3.80
CA CYS A 89 13.85 -3.89 3.51
C CYS A 89 15.12 -3.73 2.67
N ALA A 90 16.26 -4.07 3.23
CA ALA A 90 17.56 -3.95 2.58
C ALA A 90 17.67 -4.77 1.28
N ALA A 91 16.90 -5.87 1.18
CA ALA A 91 16.88 -6.72 0.00
C ALA A 91 16.39 -5.99 -1.27
N TRP A 92 15.61 -4.92 -1.11
CA TRP A 92 15.01 -4.16 -2.21
C TRP A 92 15.59 -2.74 -2.34
N ALA A 93 16.76 -2.48 -1.75
CA ALA A 93 17.32 -1.13 -1.72
C ALA A 93 17.65 -0.60 -3.13
N ASN A 94 18.23 -1.43 -3.99
CA ASN A 94 18.62 -1.04 -5.34
C ASN A 94 17.40 -0.76 -6.21
N GLU A 95 16.38 -1.63 -6.16
CA GLU A 95 15.13 -1.46 -6.91
C GLU A 95 14.39 -0.19 -6.50
N ARG A 96 14.46 0.21 -5.23
CA ARG A 96 13.87 1.47 -4.77
C ARG A 96 14.63 2.68 -5.30
N GLU A 97 15.96 2.64 -5.29
CA GLU A 97 16.78 3.71 -5.86
C GLU A 97 16.50 3.92 -7.36
N ASP A 98 16.17 2.84 -8.08
CA ASP A 98 15.78 2.92 -9.49
C ASP A 98 14.39 3.55 -9.72
N LEU A 99 13.52 3.64 -8.70
CA LEU A 99 12.21 4.30 -8.82
C LEU A 99 12.30 5.83 -8.78
N ASP A 100 13.37 6.38 -8.21
CA ASP A 100 13.59 7.83 -8.08
C ASP A 100 14.27 8.44 -9.32
N LYS A 101 14.52 7.65 -10.36
CA LYS A 101 15.16 8.04 -11.62
C LYS A 101 14.13 8.33 -12.71
#